data_AF-A0A6N2UJ85-F1
#
_entry.id   AF-A0A6N2UJ85-F1
#
_cell.length_a   1.000
_cell.length_b   1.000
_cell.length_c   1.000
_cell.angle_alpha   90.00
_cell.angle_beta   90.00
_cell.angle_gamma   90.00
#
_symmetry.space_group_name_H-M   'P 1'
#
loop_
_entity.id
_entity.type
_entity.pdbx_description
1 polymer ?
#
loop_
_entity_poly.entity_id
_entity_poly.type
_entity_poly.pdbx_seq_one_letter_code
_entity_poly.pdbx_strand_id
1 'polypeptide(L)'
;MTWMEAYPAHRQPDMEQIGRYIASPCWQPLLAWLEDTFHISPRIEYSRCSMQGGWNVKYKKGSRAVCTLYPEEGYFICMVSVGAKEAPEAELALNGCTAYVRQLYHDTTPFNGGRWMMIEVRNGEVLEDVKELIGIRMRKKRSV
;
A
#
# COMPACT_ATOMS: atom_id res chain seq x y z
N MET A 1 11.71 16.65 -10.94
CA MET A 1 11.36 17.35 -9.69
C MET A 1 10.83 16.30 -8.75
N THR A 2 11.38 16.18 -7.55
CA THR A 2 10.94 15.19 -6.57
C THR A 2 9.54 15.52 -6.06
N TRP A 3 8.84 14.52 -5.52
CA TRP A 3 7.49 14.68 -4.97
C TRP A 3 7.42 15.78 -3.91
N MET A 4 8.43 15.84 -3.03
CA MET A 4 8.48 16.82 -1.93
C MET A 4 8.82 18.24 -2.40
N GLU A 5 9.55 18.39 -3.51
CA GLU A 5 9.79 19.69 -4.15
C GLU A 5 8.52 20.21 -4.83
N ALA A 6 7.78 19.33 -5.51
CA ALA A 6 6.52 19.68 -6.16
C ALA A 6 5.42 20.02 -5.14
N TYR A 7 5.37 19.29 -4.03
CA TYR A 7 4.37 19.41 -2.98
C TYR A 7 4.99 19.47 -1.57
N PRO A 8 5.45 20.66 -1.14
CA PRO A 8 5.95 20.85 0.22
C PRO A 8 4.83 20.74 1.26
N ALA A 9 5.20 20.68 2.55
CA ALA A 9 4.27 20.47 3.67
C ALA A 9 3.10 21.48 3.77
N HIS A 10 3.29 22.70 3.28
CA HIS A 10 2.25 23.75 3.29
C HIS A 10 1.38 23.74 2.02
N ARG A 11 1.63 22.82 1.09
CA ARG A 11 0.91 22.69 -0.17
C ARG A 11 0.41 21.26 -0.33
N GLN A 12 -0.78 21.01 0.22
CA GLN A 12 -1.44 19.71 0.09
C GLN A 12 -1.89 19.47 -1.35
N PRO A 13 -1.49 18.35 -1.98
CA PRO A 13 -2.03 17.95 -3.27
C PRO A 13 -3.46 17.40 -3.12
N ASP A 14 -4.24 17.47 -4.19
CA ASP A 14 -5.46 16.67 -4.34
C ASP A 14 -5.15 15.28 -4.97
N MET A 15 -6.16 14.41 -5.01
CA MET A 15 -6.01 13.06 -5.57
C MET A 15 -5.69 13.04 -7.07
N GLU A 16 -6.15 14.04 -7.83
CA GLU A 16 -5.89 14.13 -9.27
C GLU A 16 -4.43 14.52 -9.52
N GLN A 17 -3.90 15.47 -8.75
CA GLN A 17 -2.51 15.88 -8.74
C GLN A 17 -1.56 14.75 -8.35
N ILE A 18 -1.93 13.96 -7.33
CA ILE A 18 -1.20 12.73 -6.95
C ILE A 18 -1.19 11.75 -8.12
N GLY A 19 -2.35 11.47 -8.72
CA GLY A 19 -2.46 10.54 -9.84
C GLY A 19 -1.67 10.98 -11.07
N ARG A 20 -1.68 12.29 -11.39
CA ARG A 20 -0.88 12.88 -12.46
C ARG A 20 0.62 12.76 -12.23
N TYR A 21 1.08 12.93 -10.99
CA TYR A 21 2.48 12.74 -10.65
C TYR A 21 2.90 11.26 -10.74
N ILE A 22 2.06 10.37 -10.21
CA ILE A 22 2.30 8.93 -10.25
C ILE A 22 2.35 8.41 -11.68
N ALA A 23 1.46 8.91 -12.56
CA ALA A 23 1.41 8.55 -13.98
C ALA A 23 1.41 7.02 -14.25
N SER A 24 0.85 6.24 -13.31
CA SER A 24 0.86 4.77 -13.36
C SER A 24 -0.51 4.23 -13.76
N PRO A 25 -0.57 3.24 -14.68
CA PRO A 25 -1.83 2.58 -15.01
C PRO A 25 -2.40 1.76 -13.84
N CYS A 26 -1.60 1.45 -12.82
CA CYS A 26 -2.03 0.66 -11.66
C CYS A 26 -2.70 1.50 -10.57
N TRP A 27 -2.58 2.84 -10.64
CA TRP A 27 -3.05 3.73 -9.58
C TRP A 27 -4.57 3.69 -9.41
N GLN A 28 -5.31 4.09 -10.44
CA GLN A 28 -6.78 4.12 -10.40
C GLN A 28 -7.40 2.73 -10.13
N PRO A 29 -6.92 1.63 -10.76
CA PRO A 29 -7.41 0.29 -10.44
C PRO A 29 -7.26 -0.11 -8.96
N LEU A 30 -6.18 0.29 -8.29
CA LEU A 30 -6.03 0.01 -6.86
C LEU A 30 -7.02 0.81 -6.01
N LEU A 31 -7.17 2.12 -6.28
CA LEU A 31 -8.10 2.97 -5.53
C LEU A 31 -9.53 2.47 -5.67
N ALA A 32 -9.99 2.23 -6.90
CA ALA A 32 -11.33 1.71 -7.17
C ALA A 32 -11.57 0.40 -6.43
N TRP A 33 -10.64 -0.55 -6.51
CA TRP A 33 -10.78 -1.82 -5.80
C TRP A 33 -10.84 -1.66 -4.27
N LEU A 34 -10.03 -0.78 -3.67
CA LEU A 34 -10.03 -0.52 -2.23
C LEU A 34 -11.38 0.07 -1.77
N GLU A 35 -11.86 1.06 -2.50
CA GLU A 35 -13.11 1.77 -2.21
C GLU A 35 -14.32 0.83 -2.37
N ASP A 36 -14.38 0.08 -3.47
CA ASP A 36 -15.47 -0.86 -3.75
C ASP A 36 -15.47 -2.07 -2.79
N THR A 37 -14.30 -2.66 -2.55
CA THR A 37 -14.19 -3.90 -1.74
C THR A 37 -14.44 -3.61 -0.26
N PHE A 38 -13.88 -2.51 0.25
CA PHE A 38 -13.88 -2.25 1.69
C PHE A 38 -14.85 -1.15 2.12
N HIS A 39 -15.43 -0.39 1.18
CA HIS A 39 -16.33 0.73 1.43
C HIS A 39 -15.67 1.78 2.35
N ILE A 40 -14.47 2.21 1.95
CA ILE A 40 -13.61 3.15 2.69
C ILE A 40 -13.20 4.30 1.78
N SER A 41 -12.74 5.40 2.35
CA SER A 41 -12.26 6.56 1.59
C SER A 41 -10.81 6.89 1.95
N PRO A 42 -10.02 7.44 1.00
CA PRO A 42 -8.65 7.82 1.24
C PRO A 42 -8.53 9.00 2.22
N ARG A 43 -7.39 9.10 2.90
CA ARG A 43 -6.95 10.30 3.60
C ARG A 43 -5.57 10.70 3.12
N ILE A 44 -5.41 11.97 2.75
CA ILE A 44 -4.12 12.52 2.39
C ILE A 44 -3.43 12.99 3.69
N GLU A 45 -2.28 12.41 4.00
CA GLU A 45 -1.51 12.70 5.22
C GLU A 45 -0.08 13.14 4.85
N TYR A 46 0.51 14.06 5.62
CA TYR A 46 1.91 14.46 5.44
C TYR A 46 2.82 13.72 6.42
N SER A 47 3.88 13.09 5.90
CA SER A 47 4.92 12.42 6.68
C SER A 47 6.19 13.27 6.75
N ARG A 48 6.75 13.42 7.96
CA ARG A 48 8.11 13.97 8.18
C ARG A 48 9.17 12.87 8.35
N CYS A 49 8.81 11.61 8.08
CA CYS A 49 9.76 10.50 8.16
C CYS A 49 10.88 10.71 7.16
N SER A 50 12.13 10.48 7.58
CA SER A 50 13.30 10.59 6.71
C SER A 50 13.34 9.52 5.62
N MET A 51 12.70 8.36 5.84
CA MET A 51 12.71 7.25 4.88
C MET A 51 11.63 7.39 3.80
N GLN A 52 10.44 7.86 4.15
CA GLN A 52 9.35 8.17 3.21
C GLN A 52 8.65 9.46 3.64
N GLY A 53 9.25 10.58 3.26
CA GLY A 53 8.75 11.92 3.54
C GLY A 53 7.73 12.39 2.51
N GLY A 54 6.92 13.37 2.89
CA GLY A 54 5.97 14.02 1.98
C GLY A 54 4.54 13.52 2.13
N TRP A 55 3.70 13.94 1.19
CA TRP A 55 2.28 13.59 1.16
C TRP A 55 2.09 12.13 0.74
N ASN A 56 1.24 11.39 1.47
CA ASN A 56 0.86 10.02 1.18
C ASN A 56 -0.66 9.86 1.23
N VAL A 57 -1.17 8.79 0.63
CA VAL A 57 -2.59 8.43 0.67
C VAL A 57 -2.76 7.23 1.58
N LYS A 58 -3.60 7.35 2.60
CA LYS A 58 -3.82 6.31 3.60
C LYS A 58 -5.24 5.80 3.56
N TYR A 59 -5.35 4.48 3.57
CA TYR A 59 -6.63 3.78 3.69
C TYR A 59 -6.75 3.12 5.06
N LYS A 60 -7.89 3.34 5.72
CA LYS A 60 -8.22 2.75 7.01
C LYS A 60 -9.67 2.26 7.02
N LYS A 61 -9.92 1.17 7.73
CA LYS A 61 -11.27 0.69 8.06
C LYS A 61 -11.44 0.74 9.58
N GLY A 62 -12.20 1.74 10.05
CA GLY A 62 -12.22 2.10 11.47
C GLY A 62 -10.83 2.49 11.97
N SER A 63 -10.36 1.87 13.05
CA SER A 63 -9.01 2.09 13.58
C SER A 63 -7.92 1.31 12.82
N ARG A 64 -8.29 0.26 12.07
CA ARG A 64 -7.35 -0.64 11.39
C ARG A 64 -6.81 0.00 10.11
N ALA A 65 -5.48 0.08 9.99
CA ALA A 65 -4.83 0.50 8.76
C ALA A 65 -4.94 -0.59 7.69
N VAL A 66 -5.35 -0.22 6.47
CA VAL A 66 -5.45 -1.12 5.31
C VAL A 66 -4.12 -1.11 4.56
N CYS A 67 -3.75 0.04 3.99
CA CYS A 67 -2.46 0.31 3.39
C CYS A 67 -2.14 1.82 3.44
N THR A 68 -0.88 2.15 3.16
CA THR A 68 -0.45 3.53 2.88
C THR A 68 0.23 3.56 1.51
N LEU A 69 -0.10 4.53 0.69
CA LEU A 69 0.39 4.68 -0.68
C LEU A 69 1.31 5.91 -0.76
N TYR A 70 2.51 5.71 -1.27
CA TYR A 70 3.52 6.75 -1.44
C TYR A 70 3.70 7.04 -2.93
N PRO A 71 3.46 8.29 -3.36
CA PRO A 71 3.64 8.69 -4.76
C PRO A 71 5.11 8.62 -5.18
N GLU A 72 5.36 8.01 -6.34
CA GLU A 72 6.66 8.01 -7.02
C GLU A 72 6.44 8.33 -8.51
N GLU A 73 7.47 8.78 -9.23
CA GLU A 73 7.30 9.09 -10.66
C GLU A 73 7.20 7.79 -11.48
N GLY A 74 6.05 7.56 -12.13
CA GLY A 74 5.76 6.38 -12.95
C GLY A 74 5.25 5.15 -12.20
N TYR A 75 5.21 5.17 -10.86
CA TYR A 75 4.73 4.08 -10.01
C TYR A 75 4.32 4.59 -8.64
N PHE A 76 3.99 3.69 -7.73
CA PHE A 76 3.77 4.07 -6.33
C PHE A 76 4.20 2.92 -5.42
N ILE A 77 4.50 3.25 -4.18
CA ILE A 77 4.79 2.24 -3.16
C ILE A 77 3.54 2.01 -2.34
N CYS A 78 3.07 0.76 -2.27
CA CYS A 78 2.00 0.35 -1.37
C CYS A 78 2.58 -0.34 -0.15
N MET A 79 2.48 0.31 1.01
CA MET A 79 2.85 -0.30 2.28
C MET A 79 1.72 -1.20 2.77
N VAL A 80 2.00 -2.51 2.83
CA VAL A 80 1.10 -3.53 3.38
C VAL A 80 1.74 -4.16 4.61
N SER A 81 0.96 -4.28 5.68
CA SER A 81 1.40 -4.93 6.90
C SER A 81 0.77 -6.32 7.01
N VAL A 82 1.59 -7.36 7.14
CA VAL A 82 1.14 -8.72 7.46
C VAL A 82 1.45 -8.97 8.92
N GLY A 83 0.43 -8.98 9.78
CA GLY A 83 0.60 -9.24 11.20
C GLY A 83 0.84 -10.73 11.45
N ALA A 84 1.34 -11.06 12.64
CA ALA A 84 1.63 -12.44 13.03
C ALA A 84 0.43 -13.40 12.88
N LYS A 85 -0.80 -12.88 12.98
CA LYS A 85 -2.03 -13.67 12.80
C LYS A 85 -2.35 -13.96 11.35
N GLU A 86 -1.95 -13.08 10.44
CA GLU A 86 -2.17 -13.22 9.00
C GLU A 86 -1.03 -13.97 8.30
N ALA A 87 0.15 -14.06 8.94
CA ALA A 87 1.35 -14.64 8.36
C ALA A 87 1.17 -16.05 7.76
N PRO A 88 0.50 -17.02 8.43
CA PRO A 88 0.33 -18.36 7.83
C PRO A 88 -0.47 -18.34 6.52
N GLU A 89 -1.51 -17.51 6.44
CA GLU A 89 -2.33 -17.38 5.24
C GLU A 89 -1.59 -16.61 4.14
N ALA A 90 -0.87 -15.54 4.51
CA ALA A 90 -0.01 -14.80 3.60
C ALA A 90 1.07 -15.70 2.99
N GLU A 91 1.74 -16.53 3.80
CA GLU A 91 2.79 -17.44 3.35
C GLU A 91 2.29 -18.50 2.37
N LEU A 92 1.05 -18.96 2.52
CA LEU A 92 0.41 -19.84 1.54
C LEU A 92 0.11 -19.09 0.23
N ALA A 93 -0.44 -17.88 0.32
CA ALA A 93 -0.77 -17.06 -0.84
C ALA A 93 0.46 -16.63 -1.65
N LEU A 94 1.60 -16.41 -0.97
CA LEU A 94 2.87 -16.04 -1.60
C LEU A 94 3.29 -17.02 -2.70
N ASN A 95 2.90 -18.30 -2.64
CA ASN A 95 3.20 -19.28 -3.70
C ASN A 95 2.64 -18.88 -5.07
N GLY A 96 1.53 -18.12 -5.10
CA GLY A 96 0.95 -17.57 -6.32
C GLY A 96 1.48 -16.19 -6.70
N CYS A 97 2.23 -15.54 -5.80
CA CYS A 97 2.74 -14.19 -6.03
C CYS A 97 3.99 -14.15 -6.91
N THR A 98 4.24 -12.97 -7.49
CA THR A 98 5.47 -12.67 -8.22
C THR A 98 6.70 -12.98 -7.38
N ALA A 99 7.81 -13.34 -8.05
CA ALA A 99 9.08 -13.58 -7.38
C ALA A 99 9.55 -12.35 -6.59
N TYR A 100 9.25 -11.15 -7.09
CA TYR A 100 9.53 -9.89 -6.41
C TYR A 100 8.85 -9.78 -5.05
N VAL A 101 7.53 -9.97 -4.98
CA VAL A 101 6.79 -9.85 -3.71
C VAL A 101 7.16 -10.97 -2.73
N ARG A 102 7.39 -12.18 -3.23
CA ARG A 102 7.90 -13.29 -2.43
C ARG A 102 9.23 -12.95 -1.77
N GLN A 103 10.21 -12.51 -2.56
CA GLN A 103 11.54 -12.17 -2.07
C GLN A 103 11.46 -11.02 -1.06
N LEU A 104 10.69 -9.97 -1.38
CA LEU A 104 10.47 -8.84 -0.47
C LEU A 104 9.89 -9.27 0.88
N TYR A 105 8.91 -10.18 0.90
CA TYR A 105 8.37 -10.70 2.16
C TYR A 105 9.44 -11.41 3.01
N HIS A 106 10.26 -12.26 2.38
CA HIS A 106 11.31 -13.00 3.07
C HIS A 106 12.40 -12.07 3.64
N ASP A 107 12.78 -11.04 2.88
CA ASP A 107 13.80 -10.07 3.28
C ASP A 107 13.29 -9.06 4.32
N THR A 108 11.97 -8.85 4.39
CA THR A 108 11.36 -7.89 5.32
C THR A 108 11.31 -8.45 6.73
N THR A 109 12.25 -8.06 7.59
CA THR A 109 12.23 -8.41 9.03
C THR A 109 10.93 -7.91 9.71
N PRO A 110 10.25 -8.74 10.53
CA PRO A 110 9.09 -8.30 11.29
C PRO A 110 9.39 -7.12 12.22
N PHE A 111 8.51 -6.13 12.21
CA PHE A 111 8.55 -4.95 13.06
C PHE A 111 7.16 -4.65 13.63
N ASN A 112 7.09 -4.29 14.92
CA ASN A 112 5.84 -3.92 15.59
C ASN A 112 4.68 -4.94 15.39
N GLY A 113 4.99 -6.23 15.53
CA GLY A 113 4.00 -7.32 15.46
C GLY A 113 3.63 -7.81 14.06
N GLY A 114 4.33 -7.37 13.00
CA GLY A 114 4.12 -7.88 11.64
C GLY A 114 5.24 -7.50 10.67
N ARG A 115 5.21 -8.01 9.44
CA ARG A 115 6.09 -7.56 8.35
C ARG A 115 5.45 -6.37 7.65
N TRP A 116 6.19 -5.28 7.52
CA TRP A 116 5.72 -4.06 6.86
C TRP A 116 6.45 -3.94 5.54
N MET A 117 5.81 -4.39 4.47
CA MET A 117 6.42 -4.45 3.15
C MET A 117 6.13 -3.15 2.40
N MET A 118 7.18 -2.53 1.88
CA MET A 118 7.11 -1.36 1.00
C MET A 118 7.13 -1.86 -0.45
N ILE A 119 5.96 -2.20 -0.99
CA ILE A 119 5.84 -2.89 -2.28
C ILE A 119 5.77 -1.86 -3.41
N GLU A 120 6.73 -1.85 -4.32
CA GLU A 120 6.71 -1.01 -5.52
C GLU A 120 5.73 -1.56 -6.56
N VAL A 121 4.61 -0.89 -6.77
CA VAL A 121 3.57 -1.33 -7.70
C VAL A 121 3.85 -0.75 -9.09
N ARG A 122 4.65 -1.49 -9.87
CA ARG A 122 5.11 -1.06 -11.20
C ARG A 122 4.29 -1.64 -12.36
N ASN A 123 3.58 -2.73 -12.14
CA ASN A 123 2.81 -3.42 -13.18
C ASN A 123 1.57 -4.13 -12.61
N GLY A 124 0.75 -4.68 -13.51
CA GLY A 124 -0.50 -5.35 -13.15
C GLY A 124 -0.32 -6.61 -12.30
N GLU A 125 0.76 -7.37 -12.49
CA GLU A 125 1.00 -8.59 -11.70
C GLU A 125 1.28 -8.25 -10.23
N VAL A 126 2.12 -7.25 -9.97
CA VAL A 126 2.39 -6.77 -8.62
C VAL A 126 1.16 -6.11 -8.00
N LEU A 127 0.31 -5.46 -8.81
CA LEU A 127 -0.97 -4.93 -8.34
C LEU A 127 -1.87 -6.05 -7.78
N GLU A 128 -1.98 -7.18 -8.48
CA GLU A 128 -2.79 -8.30 -8.01
C GLU A 128 -2.20 -8.93 -6.73
N ASP A 129 -0.86 -9.06 -6.63
CA ASP A 129 -0.20 -9.49 -5.39
C ASP A 129 -0.54 -8.57 -4.21
N VAL A 130 -0.51 -7.26 -4.42
CA VAL A 130 -0.87 -6.26 -3.40
C VAL A 130 -2.32 -6.41 -2.97
N LYS A 131 -3.25 -6.60 -3.91
CA LYS A 131 -4.67 -6.82 -3.60
C LYS A 131 -4.87 -8.08 -2.76
N GLU A 132 -4.20 -9.18 -3.10
CA GLU A 132 -4.27 -10.44 -2.34
C GLU A 132 -3.79 -10.24 -0.90
N LEU A 133 -2.62 -9.63 -0.71
CA LEU A 133 -2.06 -9.37 0.62
C LEU A 133 -2.93 -8.42 1.46
N ILE A 134 -3.50 -7.38 0.84
CA ILE A 134 -4.46 -6.50 1.52
C ILE A 134 -5.75 -7.26 1.86
N GLY A 135 -6.23 -8.12 0.97
CA GLY A 135 -7.39 -8.98 1.19
C GLY A 135 -7.22 -9.87 2.42
N ILE A 136 -6.10 -10.57 2.52
CA ILE A 136 -5.73 -11.40 3.68
C ILE A 136 -5.63 -10.53 4.94
N ARG A 137 -4.93 -9.40 4.88
CA ARG A 137 -4.84 -8.44 5.98
C ARG A 137 -6.23 -8.04 6.49
N MET A 138 -7.18 -7.79 5.60
CA MET A 138 -8.49 -7.26 5.97
C MET A 138 -9.55 -8.31 6.24
N ARG A 139 -9.26 -9.59 5.99
CA ARG A 139 -10.17 -10.70 6.24
C ARG A 139 -10.53 -10.76 7.73
N LYS A 140 -11.83 -10.75 8.02
CA LYS A 140 -12.32 -10.98 9.39
C LYS A 140 -12.16 -12.46 9.70
N LYS A 141 -11.82 -12.82 10.95
CA LYS A 141 -11.99 -14.21 11.40
C LYS A 141 -13.44 -14.63 11.17
N ARG A 142 -13.65 -15.83 10.61
CA ARG A 142 -14.88 -16.56 10.88
C ARG A 142 -14.87 -16.84 12.38
N SER A 143 -15.88 -16.36 13.10
CA SER A 143 -16.16 -16.86 14.44
C SER A 143 -16.41 -18.37 14.27
N VAL A 144 -15.55 -19.18 14.88
CA VAL A 144 -15.83 -20.62 15.08
C VAL A 144 -16.80 -20.73 16.25
#